data_AF-A0A1F9QUG0-F1
#
_entry.id   AF-A0A1F9QUG0-F1
#
_cell.length_a   1.000
_cell.length_b   1.000
_cell.length_c   1.000
_cell.angle_alpha   90.00
_cell.angle_beta   90.00
_cell.angle_gamma   90.00
#
_symmetry.space_group_name_H-M   'P 1'
#
loop_
_entity.id
_entity.type
_entity.pdbx_description
1 polymer ?
#
loop_
_entity_poly.entity_id
_entity_poly.type
_entity_poly.pdbx_seq_one_letter_code
_entity_poly.pdbx_strand_id
1 'polypeptide(L)'
;MEKAIIISPSLVSRPGTLKLIKGATVYLGDEFCIHKQPSFADFAAVQKLTGRRPVIVSTLLTEPALKKYAKLLAECAKKAPGTEIVVNDLGLLRLIDKNYRGKFSVTLGRLMTYFFDPRNTRVLGSKAPGGEEGKKMKVWENSMESTPTPYIKKFLKRYAVERIETDSERIFKKYAENTAVKISFYAPMRLMAITRFCPFRGGLSLECKAPCGSRLLRLKSKHFDYPLFSKGNAYFVKNKAIKHPRLDRTVTLPFVKSPGFAMPINEGSIRG
;
A
#
# COMPACT_ATOMS: atom_id res chain seq x y z
N MET A 1 -3.43 10.83 17.57
CA MET A 1 -3.06 10.32 16.23
C MET A 1 -2.71 8.86 16.35
N GLU A 2 -3.44 8.01 15.63
CA GLU A 2 -3.24 6.56 15.62
C GLU A 2 -1.95 6.19 14.85
N LYS A 3 -1.27 5.12 15.28
CA LYS A 3 -0.14 4.54 14.54
C LYS A 3 -0.57 3.20 13.98
N ALA A 4 -0.24 2.95 12.72
CA ALA A 4 -0.45 1.67 12.08
C ALA A 4 0.84 1.14 11.46
N ILE A 5 0.93 -0.19 11.39
CA ILE A 5 2.10 -0.89 10.87
C ILE A 5 1.69 -2.07 9.99
N ILE A 6 2.23 -2.12 8.78
CA ILE A 6 1.91 -3.18 7.83
C ILE A 6 2.84 -4.38 8.02
N ILE A 7 2.29 -5.54 8.34
CA ILE A 7 3.04 -6.79 8.42
C ILE A 7 2.48 -7.81 7.42
N SER A 8 3.37 -8.49 6.72
CA SER A 8 2.98 -9.66 5.93
C SER A 8 2.75 -10.87 6.85
N PRO A 9 1.92 -11.85 6.44
CA PRO A 9 1.71 -13.08 7.19
C PRO A 9 3.00 -13.75 7.67
N SER A 10 4.03 -13.79 6.81
CA SER A 10 5.35 -14.37 7.10
C SER A 10 6.18 -13.66 8.17
N LEU A 11 5.75 -12.48 8.64
CA LEU A 11 6.40 -11.76 9.74
C LEU A 11 5.72 -12.02 11.08
N VAL A 12 4.47 -12.48 11.09
CA VAL A 12 3.67 -12.63 12.33
C VAL A 12 4.38 -13.52 13.34
N SER A 13 4.99 -14.62 12.88
CA SER A 13 5.70 -15.60 13.72
C SER A 13 7.16 -15.26 14.03
N ARG A 14 7.71 -14.15 13.52
CA ARG A 14 9.13 -13.86 13.68
C ARG A 14 9.45 -13.28 15.07
N PRO A 15 10.61 -13.64 15.66
CA PRO A 15 11.10 -12.99 16.87
C PRO A 15 11.19 -11.47 16.69
N GLY A 16 10.75 -10.73 17.71
CA GLY A 16 10.74 -9.26 17.71
C GLY A 16 9.52 -8.61 17.06
N THR A 17 8.65 -9.36 16.38
CA THR A 17 7.41 -8.80 15.79
C THR A 17 6.50 -8.17 16.84
N LEU A 18 6.39 -8.76 18.04
CA LEU A 18 5.57 -8.17 19.12
C LEU A 18 6.08 -6.79 19.55
N LYS A 19 7.41 -6.62 19.64
CA LYS A 19 8.04 -5.32 19.96
C LYS A 19 7.75 -4.29 18.86
N LEU A 20 7.78 -4.74 17.61
CA LEU A 20 7.53 -3.91 16.44
C LEU A 20 6.08 -3.40 16.37
N ILE A 21 5.10 -4.23 16.73
CA ILE A 21 3.67 -3.90 16.64
C ILE A 21 3.07 -3.33 17.92
N LYS A 22 3.85 -3.24 19.01
CA LYS A 22 3.35 -2.81 20.33
C LYS A 22 2.70 -1.43 20.25
N GLY A 23 1.41 -1.36 20.60
CA GLY A 23 0.63 -0.12 20.63
C GLY A 23 0.21 0.42 19.25
N ALA A 24 0.50 -0.30 18.17
CA ALA A 24 0.09 0.07 16.82
C ALA A 24 -1.07 -0.81 16.32
N THR A 25 -1.88 -0.26 15.43
CA THR A 25 -2.86 -1.03 14.65
C THR A 25 -2.14 -1.85 13.60
N VAL A 26 -2.40 -3.15 13.58
CA VAL A 26 -1.74 -4.05 12.64
C VAL A 26 -2.51 -4.10 11.34
N TYR A 27 -1.82 -3.76 10.26
CA TYR A 27 -2.27 -3.95 8.89
C TYR A 27 -1.71 -5.27 8.39
N LEU A 28 -2.57 -6.28 8.26
CA LEU A 28 -2.20 -7.63 7.86
C LEU A 28 -2.35 -7.79 6.35
N GLY A 29 -1.23 -8.03 5.65
CA GLY A 29 -1.19 -8.24 4.22
C GLY A 29 -0.03 -7.49 3.56
N ASP A 30 -0.19 -7.16 2.28
CA ASP A 30 0.76 -6.36 1.52
C ASP A 30 0.01 -5.66 0.39
N GLU A 31 0.29 -4.37 0.19
CA GLU A 31 -0.38 -3.55 -0.82
C GLU A 31 0.06 -3.88 -2.26
N PHE A 32 1.17 -4.61 -2.42
CA PHE A 32 1.88 -4.73 -3.69
C PHE A 32 2.03 -6.17 -4.17
N CYS A 33 1.88 -7.16 -3.28
CA CYS A 33 2.20 -8.55 -3.58
C CYS A 33 1.04 -9.53 -3.31
N ILE A 34 0.54 -10.17 -4.37
CA ILE A 34 -0.50 -11.21 -4.30
C ILE A 34 -0.08 -12.47 -3.53
N HIS A 35 1.22 -12.67 -3.32
CA HIS A 35 1.75 -13.83 -2.60
C HIS A 35 1.77 -13.62 -1.08
N LYS A 36 1.49 -12.40 -0.61
CA LYS A 36 1.45 -12.05 0.83
C LYS A 36 0.03 -11.81 1.33
N GLN A 37 -0.96 -12.36 0.62
CA GLN A 37 -2.35 -12.27 1.03
C GLN A 37 -2.58 -13.12 2.27
N PRO A 38 -3.22 -12.55 3.30
CA PRO A 38 -3.49 -13.30 4.52
C PRO A 38 -4.56 -14.37 4.28
N SER A 39 -4.53 -15.37 5.14
CA SER A 39 -5.64 -16.28 5.40
C SER A 39 -6.39 -15.86 6.67
N PHE A 40 -7.54 -16.48 6.94
CA PHE A 40 -8.25 -16.24 8.20
C PHE A 40 -7.44 -16.76 9.41
N ALA A 41 -6.63 -17.81 9.23
CA ALA A 41 -5.73 -18.28 10.28
C ALA A 41 -4.67 -17.22 10.64
N ASP A 42 -4.11 -16.52 9.65
CA ASP A 42 -3.19 -15.40 9.89
C ASP A 42 -3.90 -14.25 10.64
N PHE A 43 -5.14 -13.93 10.24
CA PHE A 43 -5.97 -12.93 10.92
C PHE A 43 -6.17 -13.29 12.40
N ALA A 44 -6.61 -14.52 12.68
CA ALA A 44 -6.85 -15.00 14.03
C ALA A 44 -5.56 -15.04 14.87
N ALA A 45 -4.43 -15.42 14.27
CA ALA A 45 -3.12 -15.43 14.92
C ALA A 45 -2.70 -14.02 15.34
N VAL A 46 -2.85 -13.02 14.46
CA VAL A 46 -2.55 -11.62 14.79
C VAL A 46 -3.52 -11.09 15.84
N GLN A 47 -4.80 -11.43 15.76
CA GLN A 47 -5.78 -11.03 16.76
C GLN A 47 -5.44 -11.60 18.13
N LYS A 48 -5.07 -12.88 18.22
CA LYS A 48 -4.61 -13.52 19.46
C LYS A 48 -3.33 -12.85 19.98
N LEU A 49 -2.39 -12.52 19.10
CA LEU A 49 -1.11 -11.90 19.47
C LEU A 49 -1.27 -10.48 20.03
N THR A 50 -2.24 -9.72 19.50
CA THR A 50 -2.37 -8.28 19.80
C THR A 50 -3.57 -7.93 20.68
N GLY A 51 -4.51 -8.86 20.87
CA GLY A 51 -5.80 -8.61 21.50
C GLY A 51 -6.74 -7.70 20.68
N ARG A 52 -6.37 -7.35 19.44
CA ARG A 52 -7.12 -6.43 18.58
C ARG A 52 -7.32 -7.03 17.20
N ARG A 53 -8.42 -6.70 16.53
CA ARG A 53 -8.65 -7.12 15.14
C ARG A 53 -7.66 -6.41 14.22
N PRO A 54 -6.87 -7.12 13.40
CA PRO A 54 -6.05 -6.47 12.40
C PRO A 54 -6.92 -5.90 11.27
N VAL A 55 -6.38 -4.88 10.61
CA VAL A 55 -6.90 -4.33 9.36
C VAL A 55 -6.39 -5.22 8.22
N ILE A 56 -7.25 -5.69 7.32
CA ILE A 56 -6.82 -6.52 6.17
C ILE A 56 -6.43 -5.59 5.03
N VAL A 57 -5.26 -5.83 4.42
CA VAL A 57 -4.75 -5.01 3.31
C VAL A 57 -4.70 -5.79 2.02
N SER A 58 -5.48 -5.34 1.03
CA SER A 58 -5.45 -5.89 -0.32
C SER A 58 -4.33 -5.32 -1.18
N THR A 59 -4.00 -6.05 -2.23
CA THR A 59 -3.19 -5.59 -3.38
C THR A 59 -4.09 -5.48 -4.61
N LEU A 60 -3.53 -5.16 -5.76
CA LEU A 60 -4.17 -5.38 -7.06
C LEU A 60 -4.33 -6.88 -7.30
N LEU A 61 -5.54 -7.32 -7.64
CA LEU A 61 -5.88 -8.74 -7.65
C LEU A 61 -6.02 -9.29 -9.07
N THR A 62 -5.41 -10.43 -9.30
CA THR A 62 -5.79 -11.30 -10.42
C THR A 62 -7.04 -12.09 -10.04
N GLU A 63 -7.72 -12.69 -11.02
CA GLU A 63 -8.93 -13.48 -10.77
C GLU A 63 -8.73 -14.63 -9.73
N PRO A 64 -7.66 -15.45 -9.80
CA PRO A 64 -7.40 -16.46 -8.75
C PRO A 64 -7.18 -15.83 -7.36
N ALA A 65 -6.51 -14.67 -7.33
CA ALA A 65 -6.22 -13.95 -6.10
C ALA A 65 -7.49 -13.32 -5.49
N LEU A 66 -8.40 -12.84 -6.33
CA LEU A 66 -9.72 -12.36 -5.93
C LEU A 66 -10.57 -13.49 -5.33
N LYS A 67 -10.56 -14.69 -5.93
CA LYS A 67 -11.24 -15.88 -5.37
C LYS A 67 -10.71 -16.26 -3.99
N LYS A 68 -9.39 -16.19 -3.77
CA LYS A 68 -8.78 -16.41 -2.45
C LYS A 68 -9.24 -15.34 -1.45
N TYR A 69 -9.26 -14.08 -1.86
CA TYR A 69 -9.77 -12.98 -1.04
C TYR A 69 -11.25 -13.13 -0.69
N ALA A 70 -12.07 -13.59 -1.63
CA ALA A 70 -13.50 -13.82 -1.39
C ALA A 70 -13.73 -14.84 -0.26
N LYS A 71 -12.93 -15.92 -0.22
CA LYS A 71 -12.96 -16.90 0.88
C LYS A 71 -12.56 -16.30 2.22
N LEU A 72 -11.49 -15.48 2.23
CA LEU A 72 -11.08 -14.74 3.44
C LEU A 72 -12.20 -13.81 3.92
N LEU A 73 -12.82 -13.04 3.03
CA LEU A 73 -13.91 -12.13 3.38
C LEU A 73 -15.15 -12.90 3.88
N ALA A 74 -15.49 -14.05 3.31
CA ALA A 74 -16.61 -14.87 3.81
C ALA A 74 -16.38 -15.28 5.28
N GLU A 75 -15.17 -15.76 5.60
CA GLU A 75 -14.78 -16.13 6.97
C GLU A 75 -14.81 -14.92 7.92
N CYS A 76 -14.23 -13.78 7.50
CA CYS A 76 -14.24 -12.55 8.28
C CYS A 76 -15.66 -12.02 8.50
N ALA A 77 -16.54 -12.05 7.49
CA ALA A 77 -17.93 -11.60 7.62
C ALA A 77 -18.71 -12.44 8.65
N LYS A 78 -18.42 -13.74 8.73
CA LYS A 78 -19.04 -14.66 9.69
C LYS A 78 -18.46 -14.50 11.10
N LYS A 79 -17.14 -14.48 11.23
CA LYS A 79 -16.44 -14.62 12.52
C LYS A 79 -15.93 -13.31 13.11
N ALA A 80 -15.76 -12.28 12.30
CA ALA A 80 -15.24 -10.97 12.69
C ALA A 80 -15.91 -9.81 11.92
N PRO A 81 -17.26 -9.67 11.96
CA PRO A 81 -17.95 -8.57 11.29
C PRO A 81 -17.48 -7.22 11.83
N GLY A 82 -17.46 -6.21 10.96
CA GLY A 82 -16.90 -4.89 11.24
C GLY A 82 -15.39 -4.81 11.08
N THR A 83 -14.73 -5.86 10.56
CA THR A 83 -13.30 -5.79 10.21
C THR A 83 -13.06 -4.67 9.19
N GLU A 84 -12.00 -3.88 9.42
CA GLU A 84 -11.55 -2.86 8.47
C GLU A 84 -10.78 -3.52 7.31
N ILE A 85 -11.14 -3.16 6.08
CA ILE A 85 -10.49 -3.65 4.85
C ILE A 85 -9.92 -2.46 4.09
N VAL A 86 -8.61 -2.42 3.90
CA VAL A 86 -7.94 -1.51 2.98
C VAL A 86 -7.99 -2.11 1.58
N VAL A 87 -8.77 -1.48 0.71
CA VAL A 87 -9.04 -1.93 -0.65
C VAL A 87 -8.16 -1.17 -1.64
N ASN A 88 -7.33 -1.91 -2.38
CA ASN A 88 -6.45 -1.43 -3.44
C ASN A 88 -6.91 -1.89 -4.85
N ASP A 89 -8.09 -2.50 -4.97
CA ASP A 89 -8.60 -3.11 -6.20
C ASP A 89 -10.11 -2.85 -6.38
N LEU A 90 -10.53 -2.39 -7.57
CA LEU A 90 -11.95 -2.10 -7.86
C LEU A 90 -12.83 -3.33 -7.89
N GLY A 91 -12.31 -4.48 -8.33
CA GLY A 91 -13.02 -5.76 -8.33
C GLY A 91 -13.34 -6.20 -6.91
N LEU A 92 -12.37 -6.07 -5.99
CA LEU A 92 -12.58 -6.33 -4.57
C LEU A 92 -13.60 -5.36 -3.95
N LEU A 93 -13.52 -4.06 -4.28
CA LEU A 93 -14.47 -3.07 -3.78
C LEU A 93 -15.91 -3.41 -4.22
N ARG A 94 -16.08 -3.77 -5.49
CA ARG A 94 -17.37 -4.18 -6.04
C ARG A 94 -17.88 -5.48 -5.40
N LEU A 95 -16.99 -6.44 -5.13
CA LEU A 95 -17.33 -7.68 -4.43
C LEU A 95 -17.86 -7.39 -3.03
N ILE A 96 -17.21 -6.49 -2.28
CA ILE A 96 -17.66 -6.05 -0.96
C ILE A 96 -19.02 -5.35 -1.03
N ASP A 97 -19.22 -4.39 -1.95
CA ASP A 97 -20.49 -3.66 -2.09
C ASP A 97 -21.66 -4.60 -2.42
N LYS A 98 -21.43 -5.62 -3.26
CA LYS A 98 -22.49 -6.54 -3.67
C LYS A 98 -22.82 -7.60 -2.63
N ASN A 99 -21.79 -8.20 -2.02
CA ASN A 99 -21.98 -9.43 -1.24
C ASN A 99 -21.86 -9.22 0.26
N TYR A 100 -21.22 -8.13 0.70
CA TYR A 100 -20.84 -7.91 2.09
C TYR A 100 -21.12 -6.48 2.57
N ARG A 101 -22.09 -5.79 1.96
CA ARG A 101 -22.44 -4.42 2.32
C ARG A 101 -22.78 -4.32 3.81
N GLY A 102 -22.16 -3.36 4.49
CA GLY A 102 -22.32 -3.15 5.94
C GLY A 102 -21.64 -4.19 6.84
N LYS A 103 -20.95 -5.20 6.29
CA LYS A 103 -20.19 -6.18 7.08
C LYS A 103 -18.75 -5.75 7.37
N PHE A 104 -18.24 -4.76 6.65
CA PHE A 104 -16.87 -4.27 6.76
C PHE A 104 -16.81 -2.75 6.81
N SER A 105 -15.82 -2.23 7.54
CA SER A 105 -15.39 -0.83 7.39
C SER A 105 -14.46 -0.74 6.18
N VAL A 106 -14.82 0.07 5.20
CA VAL A 106 -14.04 0.18 3.94
C VAL A 106 -13.08 1.36 4.01
N THR A 107 -11.80 1.05 3.81
CA THR A 107 -10.73 2.02 3.62
C THR A 107 -10.24 1.96 2.18
N LEU A 108 -10.19 3.08 1.46
CA LEU A 108 -9.52 3.11 0.15
C LEU A 108 -8.02 3.27 0.35
N GLY A 109 -7.27 2.24 -0.05
CA GLY A 109 -5.81 2.27 0.01
C GLY A 109 -5.20 3.27 -0.96
N ARG A 110 -3.90 3.55 -0.80
CA ARG A 110 -3.24 4.59 -1.60
C ARG A 110 -3.24 4.30 -3.10
N LEU A 111 -3.26 3.04 -3.54
CA LEU A 111 -3.34 2.69 -4.96
C LEU A 111 -4.66 3.15 -5.58
N MET A 112 -5.75 3.08 -4.82
CA MET A 112 -7.04 3.64 -5.24
C MET A 112 -7.02 5.16 -5.27
N THR A 113 -6.42 5.82 -4.29
CA THR A 113 -6.33 7.29 -4.31
C THR A 113 -5.48 7.80 -5.47
N TYR A 114 -4.44 7.05 -5.83
CA TYR A 114 -3.58 7.30 -6.99
C TYR A 114 -4.34 7.16 -8.30
N PHE A 115 -5.24 6.17 -8.40
CA PHE A 115 -6.10 5.99 -9.57
C PHE A 115 -6.99 7.23 -9.82
N PHE A 116 -7.50 7.87 -8.77
CA PHE A 116 -8.28 9.11 -8.89
C PHE A 116 -7.43 10.37 -9.06
N ASP A 117 -6.11 10.28 -8.86
CA ASP A 117 -5.22 11.42 -9.00
C ASP A 117 -3.81 11.07 -9.50
N PRO A 118 -3.69 10.49 -10.71
CA PRO A 118 -2.43 10.01 -11.27
C PRO A 118 -1.38 11.10 -11.47
N ARG A 119 -1.76 12.38 -11.47
CA ARG A 119 -0.81 13.51 -11.58
C ARG A 119 -0.03 13.72 -10.31
N ASN A 120 -0.71 13.62 -9.17
CA ASN A 120 -0.15 13.93 -7.86
C ASN A 120 0.54 12.72 -7.21
N THR A 121 0.70 11.63 -7.97
CA THR A 121 1.50 10.46 -7.61
C THR A 121 2.97 10.63 -7.98
N ARG A 122 3.30 11.48 -8.98
CA ARG A 122 4.66 11.68 -9.47
C ARG A 122 5.58 12.17 -8.34
N VAL A 123 6.70 11.48 -8.18
CA VAL A 123 7.81 11.92 -7.33
C VAL A 123 8.56 13.02 -8.08
N LEU A 124 9.12 13.99 -7.35
CA LEU A 124 9.91 15.07 -7.94
C LEU A 124 11.08 14.50 -8.76
N GLY A 125 11.44 15.19 -9.85
CA GLY A 125 12.53 14.78 -10.73
C GLY A 125 13.89 14.76 -10.03
N SER A 126 14.84 14.04 -10.65
CA SER A 126 16.23 13.97 -10.22
C SER A 126 17.01 15.20 -10.68
N LYS A 127 17.96 15.67 -9.87
CA LYS A 127 18.96 16.68 -10.30
C LYS A 127 20.30 16.06 -10.75
N ALA A 128 20.39 14.73 -10.86
CA ALA A 128 21.63 14.07 -11.24
C ALA A 128 22.04 14.45 -12.69
N PRO A 129 23.35 14.55 -13.00
CA PRO A 129 23.84 14.69 -14.36
C PRO A 129 23.39 13.49 -15.22
N GLY A 130 22.51 13.72 -16.20
CA GLY A 130 21.87 12.64 -16.99
C GLY A 130 20.61 12.03 -16.36
N GLY A 131 20.09 12.62 -15.28
CA GLY A 131 18.70 12.45 -14.90
C GLY A 131 17.81 13.16 -15.93
N GLU A 132 16.71 12.53 -16.33
CA GLU A 132 15.69 13.27 -17.07
C GLU A 132 15.16 14.36 -16.13
N GLU A 133 15.47 15.63 -16.40
CA GLU A 133 14.76 16.74 -15.78
C GLU A 133 13.28 16.47 -16.01
N GLY A 134 12.53 16.24 -14.92
CA GLY A 134 11.11 15.96 -15.02
C GLY A 134 10.49 17.11 -15.81
N LYS A 135 10.00 16.82 -17.04
CA LYS A 135 9.46 17.85 -17.93
C LYS A 135 8.50 18.71 -17.12
N LYS A 136 8.74 20.03 -17.11
CA LYS A 136 7.81 20.97 -16.49
C LYS A 136 6.43 20.69 -17.09
N MET A 137 5.47 20.38 -16.22
CA MET A 137 4.12 20.09 -16.71
C MET A 137 3.61 21.28 -17.51
N LYS A 138 3.03 21.01 -18.68
CA LYS A 138 2.42 22.05 -19.51
C LYS A 138 1.29 22.71 -18.71
N VAL A 139 1.01 23.99 -18.97
CA VAL A 139 0.01 24.77 -18.21
C VAL A 139 -1.36 24.08 -18.18
N TRP A 140 -1.77 23.42 -19.27
CA TRP A 140 -3.03 22.66 -19.33
C TRP A 140 -3.01 21.37 -18.50
N GLU A 141 -1.83 20.77 -18.26
CA GLU A 141 -1.68 19.63 -17.36
C GLU A 141 -1.90 20.05 -15.89
N ASN A 142 -1.78 21.35 -15.58
CA ASN A 142 -2.14 21.93 -14.28
C ASN A 142 -3.64 22.25 -14.14
N SER A 143 -4.36 22.50 -15.24
CA SER A 143 -5.73 23.04 -15.19
C SER A 143 -6.84 21.97 -15.16
N MET A 144 -6.60 20.77 -15.66
CA MET A 144 -7.58 19.69 -15.49
C MET A 144 -7.46 19.07 -14.09
N GLU A 145 -8.53 18.99 -13.30
CA GLU A 145 -8.55 18.03 -12.19
C GLU A 145 -8.56 16.61 -12.77
N SER A 146 -7.70 15.70 -12.29
CA SER A 146 -7.69 14.30 -12.77
C SER A 146 -9.05 13.61 -12.55
N THR A 147 -9.69 13.87 -11.42
CA THR A 147 -11.04 13.42 -11.12
C THR A 147 -11.76 14.52 -10.35
N PRO A 148 -12.92 15.00 -10.85
CA PRO A 148 -13.68 16.07 -10.22
C PRO A 148 -14.07 15.73 -8.77
N THR A 149 -13.92 16.71 -7.88
CA THR A 149 -14.29 16.55 -6.47
C THR A 149 -15.75 16.08 -6.24
N PRO A 150 -16.77 16.56 -6.99
CA PRO A 150 -18.13 16.05 -6.86
C PRO A 150 -18.25 14.54 -7.15
N TYR A 151 -17.47 14.02 -8.10
CA TYR A 151 -17.44 12.58 -8.38
C TYR A 151 -16.83 11.82 -7.21
N ILE A 152 -15.70 12.28 -6.66
CA ILE A 152 -15.06 11.65 -5.50
C ILE A 152 -16.02 11.58 -4.31
N LYS A 153 -16.74 12.67 -4.00
CA LYS A 153 -17.75 12.69 -2.93
C LYS A 153 -18.84 11.63 -3.15
N LYS A 154 -19.39 11.54 -4.37
CA LYS A 154 -20.40 10.53 -4.73
C LYS A 154 -19.83 9.12 -4.63
N PHE A 155 -18.60 8.89 -5.08
CA PHE A 155 -17.92 7.60 -5.02
C PHE A 155 -17.73 7.15 -3.56
N LEU A 156 -17.16 8.00 -2.71
CA LEU A 156 -16.95 7.71 -1.29
C LEU A 156 -18.27 7.37 -0.58
N LYS A 157 -19.33 8.16 -0.86
CA LYS A 157 -20.68 7.91 -0.31
C LYS A 157 -21.26 6.58 -0.81
N ARG A 158 -21.17 6.29 -2.11
CA ARG A 158 -21.74 5.07 -2.73
C ARG A 158 -21.19 3.81 -2.08
N TYR A 159 -19.88 3.77 -1.86
CA TYR A 159 -19.17 2.62 -1.31
C TYR A 159 -18.98 2.65 0.21
N ALA A 160 -19.63 3.61 0.89
CA ALA A 160 -19.53 3.80 2.34
C ALA A 160 -18.07 3.81 2.84
N VAL A 161 -17.21 4.53 2.12
CA VAL A 161 -15.78 4.64 2.47
C VAL A 161 -15.65 5.49 3.73
N GLU A 162 -15.04 4.93 4.77
CA GLU A 162 -14.84 5.61 6.05
C GLU A 162 -13.49 6.34 6.11
N ARG A 163 -12.51 5.83 5.36
CA ARG A 163 -11.12 6.28 5.39
C ARG A 163 -10.48 6.20 4.01
N ILE A 164 -9.56 7.11 3.74
CA ILE A 164 -8.66 7.05 2.58
C ILE A 164 -7.22 7.06 3.05
N GLU A 165 -6.33 6.46 2.29
CA GLU A 165 -4.91 6.47 2.58
C GLU A 165 -4.11 7.08 1.45
N THR A 166 -3.06 7.82 1.80
CA THR A 166 -2.17 8.40 0.80
C THR A 166 -0.78 8.63 1.39
N ASP A 167 0.17 8.94 0.54
CA ASP A 167 1.53 9.37 0.89
C ASP A 167 1.94 10.63 0.12
N SER A 168 0.98 11.23 -0.59
CA SER A 168 1.13 12.48 -1.32
C SER A 168 0.44 13.60 -0.53
N GLU A 169 1.20 14.64 -0.16
CA GLU A 169 0.66 15.80 0.55
C GLU A 169 -0.47 16.48 -0.23
N ARG A 170 -0.37 16.52 -1.57
CA ARG A 170 -1.39 17.14 -2.41
C ARG A 170 -2.69 16.34 -2.42
N ILE A 171 -2.61 15.01 -2.53
CA ILE A 171 -3.79 14.14 -2.40
C ILE A 171 -4.37 14.29 -0.99
N PHE A 172 -3.53 14.30 0.04
CA PHE A 172 -3.96 14.52 1.43
C PHE A 172 -4.78 15.81 1.57
N LYS A 173 -4.26 16.95 1.10
CA LYS A 173 -4.94 18.26 1.17
C LYS A 173 -6.28 18.24 0.43
N LYS A 174 -6.29 17.67 -0.79
CA LYS A 174 -7.53 17.51 -1.58
C LYS A 174 -8.63 16.82 -0.77
N TYR A 175 -8.34 15.68 -0.14
CA TYR A 175 -9.35 14.98 0.68
C TYR A 175 -9.65 15.72 1.99
N ALA A 176 -8.65 16.32 2.64
CA ALA A 176 -8.82 17.03 3.91
C ALA A 176 -9.76 18.24 3.80
N GLU A 177 -9.65 19.00 2.70
CA GLU A 177 -10.45 20.20 2.43
C GLU A 177 -11.84 19.87 1.89
N ASN A 178 -11.97 18.76 1.15
CA ASN A 178 -13.19 18.49 0.39
C ASN A 178 -14.04 17.35 0.95
N THR A 179 -13.60 16.61 1.96
CA THR A 179 -14.32 15.41 2.42
C THR A 179 -14.27 15.22 3.94
N ALA A 180 -15.29 14.55 4.48
CA ALA A 180 -15.38 14.22 5.90
C ALA A 180 -14.65 12.92 6.29
N VAL A 181 -14.26 12.08 5.32
CA VAL A 181 -13.62 10.78 5.58
C VAL A 181 -12.31 10.94 6.37
N LYS A 182 -11.97 9.91 7.16
CA LYS A 182 -10.70 9.88 7.89
C LYS A 182 -9.54 9.74 6.91
N ILE A 183 -8.38 10.30 7.25
CA ILE A 183 -7.21 10.29 6.37
C ILE A 183 -6.04 9.63 7.07
N SER A 184 -5.50 8.60 6.43
CA SER A 184 -4.25 7.95 6.79
C SER A 184 -3.12 8.45 5.90
N PHE A 185 -1.95 8.69 6.50
CA PHE A 185 -0.77 9.12 5.75
C PHE A 185 0.41 8.16 5.94
N TYR A 186 1.05 7.72 4.85
CA TYR A 186 2.23 6.85 4.95
C TYR A 186 3.52 7.65 5.12
N ALA A 187 4.32 7.27 6.11
CA ALA A 187 5.67 7.77 6.35
C ALA A 187 6.54 6.66 6.97
N PRO A 188 7.88 6.66 6.80
CA PRO A 188 8.71 7.65 6.12
C PRO A 188 8.94 7.32 4.64
N MET A 189 8.09 6.51 4.01
CA MET A 189 8.28 6.05 2.64
C MET A 189 7.07 6.37 1.77
N ARG A 190 7.33 6.92 0.59
CA ARG A 190 6.35 7.22 -0.43
C ARG A 190 6.53 6.27 -1.59
N LEU A 191 5.43 5.72 -2.08
CA LEU A 191 5.41 4.88 -3.26
C LEU A 191 5.82 5.70 -4.48
N MET A 192 6.77 5.17 -5.25
CA MET A 192 7.21 5.75 -6.51
C MET A 192 6.69 4.94 -7.70
N ALA A 193 6.82 3.62 -7.63
CA ALA A 193 6.42 2.74 -8.71
C ALA A 193 6.11 1.32 -8.20
N ILE A 194 5.32 0.59 -8.97
CA ILE A 194 5.08 -0.84 -8.79
C ILE A 194 5.37 -1.53 -10.12
N THR A 195 5.95 -2.72 -10.05
CA THR A 195 6.19 -3.57 -11.21
C THR A 195 5.59 -4.96 -10.99
N ARG A 196 5.46 -5.76 -12.05
CA ARG A 196 5.20 -7.20 -11.94
C ARG A 196 6.49 -7.99 -11.71
N PHE A 197 7.64 -7.40 -12.01
CA PHE A 197 8.95 -8.02 -11.86
C PHE A 197 9.47 -7.84 -10.43
N CYS A 198 9.36 -8.90 -9.63
CA CYS A 198 9.91 -8.89 -8.28
C CYS A 198 11.39 -9.32 -8.31
N PRO A 199 12.35 -8.45 -7.97
CA PRO A 199 13.78 -8.80 -7.97
C PRO A 199 14.09 -9.94 -7.00
N PHE A 200 13.28 -10.10 -5.96
CA PHE A 200 13.42 -11.19 -4.97
C PHE A 200 12.98 -12.56 -5.49
N ARG A 201 12.36 -12.64 -6.67
CA ARG A 201 11.93 -13.89 -7.30
C ARG A 201 12.81 -14.34 -8.46
N GLY A 202 13.83 -13.55 -8.82
CA GLY A 202 14.63 -13.80 -10.01
C GLY A 202 13.84 -13.73 -11.33
N GLY A 203 12.64 -13.13 -11.36
CA GLY A 203 11.81 -13.00 -12.57
C GLY A 203 10.34 -13.38 -12.40
N LEU A 204 9.71 -13.89 -13.47
CA LEU A 204 8.29 -14.26 -13.59
C LEU A 204 8.00 -15.71 -13.12
N SER A 205 8.56 -16.14 -12.00
CA SER A 205 8.18 -17.45 -11.44
C SER A 205 6.69 -17.46 -11.01
N LEU A 206 6.08 -18.62 -10.80
CA LEU A 206 4.78 -18.79 -10.11
C LEU A 206 4.94 -19.04 -8.61
N GLU A 207 6.11 -19.51 -8.17
CA GLU A 207 6.41 -19.77 -6.77
C GLU A 207 7.10 -18.60 -6.07
N CYS A 208 6.66 -18.23 -4.87
CA CYS A 208 7.21 -17.12 -4.11
C CYS A 208 7.33 -17.48 -2.64
N LYS A 209 8.55 -17.62 -2.13
CA LYS A 209 8.82 -17.80 -0.69
C LYS A 209 8.74 -16.48 0.11
N ALA A 210 8.35 -15.38 -0.53
CA ALA A 210 8.21 -14.05 0.04
C ALA A 210 9.41 -13.54 0.90
N PRO A 211 10.68 -13.71 0.47
CA PRO A 211 11.84 -13.28 1.26
C PRO A 211 11.88 -11.75 1.46
N CYS A 212 11.14 -10.99 0.65
CA CYS A 212 10.99 -9.53 0.77
C CYS A 212 10.09 -9.08 1.92
N GLY A 213 9.48 -9.98 2.71
CA GLY A 213 8.63 -9.62 3.85
C GLY A 213 9.34 -8.68 4.82
N SER A 214 10.57 -9.02 5.22
CA SER A 214 11.36 -8.22 6.18
C SER A 214 12.36 -7.27 5.53
N ARG A 215 12.68 -7.45 4.25
CA ARG A 215 13.86 -6.85 3.62
C ARG A 215 13.50 -5.58 2.85
N LEU A 216 14.30 -4.53 3.02
CA LEU A 216 14.28 -3.31 2.21
C LEU A 216 15.63 -3.19 1.50
N LEU A 217 15.63 -3.20 0.17
CA LEU A 217 16.83 -3.00 -0.63
C LEU A 217 16.99 -1.53 -0.92
N ARG A 218 18.16 -0.95 -0.61
CA ARG A 218 18.51 0.40 -1.01
C ARG A 218 19.20 0.32 -2.37
N LEU A 219 18.59 0.91 -3.39
CA LEU A 219 19.12 0.97 -4.74
C LEU A 219 19.75 2.35 -4.96
N LYS A 220 20.90 2.36 -5.65
CA LYS A 220 21.58 3.57 -6.12
C LYS A 220 21.63 3.51 -7.64
N SER A 221 21.50 4.64 -8.30
CA SER A 221 21.60 4.78 -9.75
C SER A 221 22.23 6.12 -10.06
N LYS A 222 23.00 6.21 -11.15
CA LYS A 222 23.54 7.49 -11.65
C LYS A 222 22.44 8.44 -12.14
N HIS A 223 21.24 7.92 -12.44
CA HIS A 223 20.11 8.71 -12.93
C HIS A 223 19.31 9.40 -11.83
N PHE A 224 19.49 9.01 -10.56
CA PHE A 224 18.80 9.57 -9.40
C PHE A 224 19.81 10.17 -8.41
N ASP A 225 19.61 11.42 -8.03
CA ASP A 225 20.37 12.09 -6.96
C ASP A 225 19.91 11.68 -5.55
N TYR A 226 18.92 10.78 -5.45
CA TYR A 226 18.42 10.20 -4.22
C TYR A 226 18.37 8.67 -4.28
N PRO A 227 18.49 7.97 -3.14
CA PRO A 227 18.35 6.51 -3.11
C PRO A 227 16.89 6.09 -3.35
N LEU A 228 16.71 5.04 -4.13
CA LEU A 228 15.46 4.30 -4.20
C LEU A 228 15.47 3.17 -3.17
N PHE A 229 14.29 2.74 -2.77
CA PHE A 229 14.13 1.63 -1.86
C PHE A 229 13.16 0.62 -2.46
N SER A 230 13.55 -0.65 -2.55
CA SER A 230 12.69 -1.72 -3.06
C SER A 230 12.24 -2.65 -1.93
N LYS A 231 10.93 -2.88 -1.85
CA LYS A 231 10.31 -3.91 -0.99
C LYS A 231 9.39 -4.76 -1.85
N GLY A 232 9.86 -5.97 -2.18
CA GLY A 232 9.17 -6.81 -3.16
C GLY A 232 9.19 -6.16 -4.54
N ASN A 233 8.01 -5.99 -5.13
CA ASN A 233 7.80 -5.42 -6.46
C ASN A 233 7.42 -3.92 -6.42
N ALA A 234 7.54 -3.26 -5.26
CA ALA A 234 7.30 -1.84 -5.11
C ALA A 234 8.60 -1.09 -4.83
N TYR A 235 8.69 0.11 -5.40
CA TYR A 235 9.79 1.05 -5.26
C TYR A 235 9.31 2.29 -4.52
N PHE A 236 10.14 2.77 -3.60
CA PHE A 236 9.83 3.86 -2.71
C PHE A 236 10.96 4.89 -2.69
N VAL A 237 10.59 6.10 -2.33
CA VAL A 237 11.50 7.18 -1.94
C VAL A 237 11.20 7.60 -0.51
N LYS A 238 12.11 8.36 0.10
CA LYS A 238 11.83 8.95 1.41
C LYS A 238 10.65 9.91 1.31
N ASN A 239 9.80 9.87 2.33
CA ASN A 239 8.66 10.76 2.51
C ASN A 239 8.79 11.52 3.83
N LYS A 240 8.29 12.75 3.84
CA LYS A 240 8.18 13.54 5.06
C LYS A 240 6.85 13.22 5.73
N ALA A 241 6.86 13.08 7.05
CA ALA A 241 5.60 13.02 7.80
C ALA A 241 4.87 14.36 7.66
N ILE A 242 3.54 14.31 7.59
CA ILE A 242 2.70 15.51 7.57
C ILE A 242 2.17 15.79 8.98
N LYS A 243 2.06 17.07 9.34
CA LYS A 243 1.34 17.53 10.54
C LYS A 243 0.10 18.27 10.07
N HIS A 244 -1.07 17.73 10.37
CA HIS A 244 -2.33 18.35 9.97
C HIS A 244 -3.46 17.92 10.93
N PRO A 245 -4.41 18.80 11.31
CA PRO A 245 -5.51 18.44 12.22
C PRO A 245 -6.39 17.29 11.72
N ARG A 246 -6.55 17.16 10.39
CA ARG A 246 -7.31 16.06 9.75
C ARG A 246 -6.53 14.74 9.65
N LEU A 247 -5.26 14.70 10.07
CA LEU A 247 -4.48 13.45 10.05
C LEU A 247 -4.94 12.54 11.19
N ASP A 248 -5.60 11.45 10.83
CA ASP A 248 -6.15 10.51 11.80
C ASP A 248 -5.11 9.43 12.18
N ARG A 249 -4.44 8.87 11.18
CA ARG A 249 -3.54 7.71 11.32
C ARG A 249 -2.26 7.88 10.51
N THR A 250 -1.11 7.58 11.12
CA THR A 250 0.16 7.41 10.39
C THR A 250 0.40 5.94 10.12
N VAL A 251 0.62 5.57 8.86
CA VAL A 251 0.90 4.19 8.46
C VAL A 251 2.40 4.04 8.19
N THR A 252 3.00 3.03 8.80
CA THR A 252 4.42 2.72 8.64
C THR A 252 4.59 1.35 8.00
N LEU A 253 5.57 1.27 7.11
CA LEU A 253 6.06 0.00 6.59
C LEU A 253 7.27 -0.39 7.45
N PRO A 254 7.26 -1.55 8.12
CA PRO A 254 8.43 -2.01 8.86
C PRO A 254 9.53 -2.42 7.88
N PHE A 255 10.76 -2.09 8.25
CA PHE A 255 11.95 -2.41 7.49
C PHE A 255 13.01 -2.98 8.41
N VAL A 256 13.57 -4.13 8.03
CA VAL A 256 14.85 -4.61 8.56
C VAL A 256 15.89 -4.32 7.49
N LYS A 257 16.91 -3.53 7.83
CA LYS A 257 18.09 -3.37 6.95
C LYS A 257 18.64 -4.77 6.68
N SER A 258 18.79 -5.12 5.42
CA SER A 258 19.38 -6.40 5.01
C SER A 258 20.80 -6.15 4.49
N PRO A 259 21.82 -6.13 5.36
CA PRO A 259 23.20 -6.07 4.89
C PRO A 259 23.51 -7.31 4.03
N GLY A 260 24.25 -7.12 2.94
CA GLY A 260 24.79 -8.23 2.15
C GLY A 260 23.84 -8.94 1.17
N PHE A 261 22.65 -8.40 0.86
CA PHE A 261 21.86 -8.97 -0.23
C PHE A 261 22.44 -8.57 -1.59
N ALA A 262 23.17 -9.50 -2.22
CA ALA A 262 23.43 -9.42 -3.64
C ALA A 262 22.13 -9.73 -4.39
N MET A 263 21.63 -8.77 -5.16
CA MET A 263 20.50 -9.03 -6.05
C MET A 263 20.96 -10.09 -7.05
N PRO A 264 20.27 -11.23 -7.20
CA PRO A 264 20.54 -12.15 -8.30
C PRO A 264 20.20 -11.39 -9.57
N ILE A 265 21.22 -10.79 -10.19
CA ILE A 265 21.09 -10.20 -11.50
C ILE A 265 20.95 -11.39 -12.43
N ASN A 266 19.77 -11.56 -13.01
CA ASN A 266 19.61 -12.52 -14.08
C ASN A 266 20.39 -11.94 -15.27
N GLU A 267 21.57 -12.46 -15.57
CA GLU A 267 22.43 -11.94 -16.65
C GLU A 267 21.70 -11.92 -18.01
N GLY A 268 20.71 -12.81 -18.18
CA GLY A 268 19.83 -12.84 -19.35
C GLY A 268 18.87 -11.65 -19.50
N SER A 269 18.63 -10.85 -18.45
CA SER A 269 17.73 -9.68 -18.53
C SER A 269 18.43 -8.37 -18.90
N ILE A 270 19.76 -8.37 -19.07
CA ILE A 270 20.55 -7.19 -19.45
C ILE A 270 20.88 -7.19 -20.95
N ARG A 271 20.64 -8.30 -21.67
CA ARG A 271 20.92 -8.43 -23.11
C ARG A 271 19.73 -8.08 -24.02
N GLY A 272 18.77 -7.28 -23.54
CA GLY A 272 17.58 -6.86 -24.29
C GLY A 272 17.59 -5.38 -24.59
#